data_AF-A0AAN9UAF7-F1
#
_entry.id   AF-A0AAN9UAF7-F1
#
_cell.length_a   1.000
_cell.length_b   1.000
_cell.length_c   1.000
_cell.angle_alpha   90.00
_cell.angle_beta   90.00
_cell.angle_gamma   90.00
#
_symmetry.space_group_name_H-M   'P 1'
#
loop_
_entity.id
_entity.type
_entity.pdbx_description
1 polymer ?
#
loop_
_entity_poly.entity_id
_entity_poly.type
_entity_poly.pdbx_seq_one_letter_code
_entity_poly.pdbx_strand_id
1 'polypeptide(L)'
;MDPEPPDPDRDSDGATPSSLPSLQEGDSNPDEPSRPVDDPTQHDYAYLVWAPRNHKPSIKPILRFLVESLNGDGTSTDTIKYLTLDQAGRGIRYRPRWFARRRFDESEPFFFPKGNWNVGRVRFFAEEDDDGPYYRAQVYDAARLPQPQLDLKAICSFRPKFEYVDLTFTEIELRERKPPGYSDRMRVVTHAAYGNDEAPMVMKIWPSPMWNQMGIEREMLAYKACGHLGMTPKFVGHVTEEGRVVGMLLEYIAGAHKPRDDKEKELCRQRLSLFHRMTGWHRSVAANHKDNFLIKDGTVYIIDFARAYTPEEVAARGSDWANIKV
;
A
#
# COMPACT_ATOMS: atom_id res chain seq x y z
N MET A 1 25.97 2.12 58.89
CA MET A 1 27.29 1.65 58.42
C MET A 1 27.46 2.21 57.04
N ASP A 2 27.90 3.46 56.99
CA ASP A 2 28.49 4.10 55.83
C ASP A 2 29.89 4.52 56.28
N PRO A 3 30.91 4.38 55.44
CA PRO A 3 32.07 5.23 55.54
C PRO A 3 32.31 5.98 54.24
N GLU A 4 32.36 7.30 54.40
CA GLU A 4 33.00 8.27 53.51
C GLU A 4 34.54 8.21 53.67
N PRO A 5 35.35 9.00 52.92
CA PRO A 5 36.45 8.53 52.09
C PRO A 5 37.84 8.83 52.70
N PRO A 6 38.93 8.57 51.96
CA PRO A 6 40.15 9.36 52.13
C PRO A 6 40.68 9.97 50.81
N ASP A 7 40.95 11.26 50.88
CA ASP A 7 41.98 12.04 50.17
C ASP A 7 42.82 12.70 51.31
N PRO A 8 44.09 13.17 51.21
CA PRO A 8 44.79 13.65 50.01
C PRO A 8 46.34 13.42 49.97
N ASP A 9 46.95 13.91 48.88
CA ASP A 9 48.35 14.37 48.71
C ASP A 9 49.54 13.40 48.89
N ARG A 10 50.32 13.20 47.80
CA ARG A 10 51.71 13.72 47.68
C ARG A 10 52.41 13.40 46.36
N ASP A 11 52.80 14.48 45.68
CA ASP A 11 54.08 14.77 45.01
C ASP A 11 54.64 13.78 43.96
N SER A 12 54.78 14.23 42.70
CA SER A 12 56.01 14.93 42.26
C SER A 12 56.10 15.07 40.72
N ASP A 13 56.17 16.34 40.31
CA ASP A 13 56.87 16.97 39.18
C ASP A 13 57.61 16.13 38.12
N GLY A 14 57.48 16.58 36.86
CA GLY A 14 58.62 16.57 35.94
C GLY A 14 58.34 16.66 34.44
N ALA A 15 58.55 17.85 33.88
CA ALA A 15 59.08 18.14 32.53
C ALA A 15 58.15 18.18 31.29
N THR A 16 57.74 19.42 30.95
CA THR A 16 57.85 20.19 29.66
C THR A 16 57.70 19.56 28.26
N PRO A 17 57.25 20.39 27.27
CA PRO A 17 56.67 19.96 25.99
C PRO A 17 57.70 19.84 24.87
N SER A 18 57.42 19.04 23.85
CA SER A 18 58.08 19.14 22.55
C SER A 18 57.18 18.67 21.42
N SER A 19 56.84 19.66 20.58
CA SER A 19 56.90 19.61 19.12
C SER A 19 55.97 18.65 18.39
N LEU A 20 54.92 19.25 17.82
CA LEU A 20 54.32 18.84 16.54
C LEU A 20 55.39 18.55 15.48
N PRO A 21 55.09 17.62 14.56
CA PRO A 21 55.35 17.83 13.16
C PRO A 21 54.04 17.95 12.39
N SER A 22 53.98 19.01 11.59
CA SER A 22 52.98 19.22 10.55
C SER A 22 53.21 18.29 9.37
N LEU A 23 52.08 17.81 8.82
CA LEU A 23 51.80 17.48 7.41
C LEU A 23 52.78 16.55 6.67
N GLN A 24 52.28 15.36 6.34
CA GLN A 24 52.32 14.91 4.95
C GLN A 24 50.92 14.49 4.49
N GLU A 25 50.45 15.20 3.46
CA GLU A 25 49.39 14.78 2.54
C GLU A 25 49.86 13.51 1.83
N GLY A 26 48.91 12.59 1.57
CA GLY A 26 49.10 11.51 0.61
C GLY A 26 48.97 10.12 1.21
N ASP A 27 47.74 9.69 1.48
CA ASP A 27 47.40 8.27 1.38
C ASP A 27 45.93 8.14 0.99
N SER A 28 45.70 8.05 -0.31
CA SER A 28 44.45 7.58 -0.89
C SER A 28 44.23 6.15 -0.41
N ASN A 29 43.28 5.96 0.49
CA ASN A 29 42.88 4.64 0.97
C ASN A 29 42.32 3.83 -0.23
N PRO A 30 42.95 2.73 -0.67
CA PRO A 30 42.56 2.03 -1.90
C PRO A 30 41.27 1.19 -1.75
N ASP A 31 40.68 1.16 -0.55
CA ASP A 31 39.48 0.38 -0.23
C ASP A 31 38.24 1.23 0.09
N GLU A 32 38.27 2.55 -0.14
CA GLU A 32 37.05 3.34 -0.08
C GLU A 32 36.32 3.20 -1.43
N PRO A 33 35.14 2.55 -1.49
CA PRO A 33 34.39 2.49 -2.74
C PRO A 33 34.03 3.92 -3.13
N SER A 34 34.73 4.43 -4.14
CA SER A 34 34.42 5.70 -4.79
C SER A 34 32.92 5.79 -5.01
N ARG A 35 32.28 6.85 -4.48
CA ARG A 35 30.87 7.17 -4.77
C ARG A 35 30.68 6.99 -6.28
N PRO A 36 29.80 6.07 -6.73
CA PRO A 36 29.46 6.02 -8.13
C PRO A 36 28.96 7.43 -8.48
N VAL A 37 29.56 8.03 -9.51
CA VAL A 37 28.96 9.20 -10.13
C VAL A 37 27.71 8.67 -10.79
N ASP A 38 26.59 8.73 -10.07
CA ASP A 38 25.31 8.18 -10.51
C ASP A 38 24.87 8.95 -11.75
N ASP A 39 25.08 8.35 -12.92
CA ASP A 39 24.58 8.88 -14.19
C ASP A 39 23.05 8.73 -14.18
N PRO A 40 22.28 9.83 -14.07
CA PRO A 40 20.83 9.76 -13.97
C PRO A 40 20.19 9.16 -15.23
N THR A 41 20.94 9.04 -16.34
CA THR A 41 20.49 8.37 -17.55
C THR A 41 20.58 6.84 -17.47
N GLN A 42 21.16 6.27 -16.41
CA GLN A 42 21.31 4.82 -16.23
C GLN A 42 20.26 4.19 -15.31
N HIS A 43 19.39 4.98 -14.68
CA HIS A 43 18.45 4.50 -13.68
C HIS A 43 17.01 4.88 -13.96
N ASP A 44 16.09 4.06 -13.45
CA ASP A 44 14.65 4.37 -13.42
C ASP A 44 14.29 5.05 -12.09
N TYR A 45 13.31 5.94 -12.12
CA TYR A 45 12.80 6.64 -10.95
C TYR A 45 11.64 5.88 -10.33
N ALA A 46 11.51 5.88 -9.00
CA ALA A 46 10.44 5.14 -8.34
C ALA A 46 9.80 5.87 -7.16
N TYR A 47 8.49 5.73 -7.08
CA TYR A 47 7.66 6.28 -6.00
C TYR A 47 6.98 5.14 -5.24
N LEU A 48 7.10 5.16 -3.91
CA LEU A 48 6.41 4.19 -3.07
C LEU A 48 4.91 4.49 -3.05
N VAL A 49 4.10 3.57 -3.58
CA VAL A 49 2.63 3.72 -3.60
C VAL A 49 1.96 2.90 -2.49
N TRP A 50 2.62 1.84 -2.00
CA TRP A 50 2.10 1.05 -0.89
C TRP A 50 3.17 0.35 -0.04
N ALA A 51 2.93 0.34 1.29
CA ALA A 51 3.67 -0.48 2.24
C ALA A 51 2.74 -1.15 3.29
N PRO A 52 3.04 -2.39 3.72
CA PRO A 52 2.15 -3.17 4.58
C PRO A 52 2.17 -2.66 6.03
N ARG A 53 1.14 -1.93 6.47
CA ARG A 53 1.07 -1.42 7.86
C ARG A 53 1.22 -2.51 8.93
N ASN A 54 0.63 -3.67 8.70
CA ASN A 54 0.73 -4.83 9.58
C ASN A 54 1.48 -5.94 8.87
N HIS A 55 2.62 -6.33 9.42
CA HIS A 55 3.49 -7.37 8.88
C HIS A 55 3.69 -8.44 9.96
N LYS A 56 3.44 -9.70 9.60
CA LYS A 56 3.80 -10.82 10.48
C LYS A 56 5.32 -11.00 10.42
N PRO A 57 6.03 -11.13 11.55
CA PRO A 57 7.49 -11.32 11.55
C PRO A 57 7.99 -12.47 10.66
N SER A 58 7.15 -13.47 10.40
CA SER A 58 7.46 -14.63 9.58
C SER A 58 7.31 -14.43 8.06
N ILE A 59 6.79 -13.30 7.59
CA ILE A 59 6.54 -13.06 6.16
C ILE A 59 7.27 -11.81 5.74
N LYS A 60 8.21 -11.90 4.78
CA LYS A 60 8.92 -10.71 4.29
C LYS A 60 7.91 -9.66 3.75
N PRO A 61 8.02 -8.37 4.12
CA PRO A 61 7.10 -7.35 3.65
C PRO A 61 7.33 -7.09 2.17
N ILE A 62 6.25 -6.91 1.42
CA ILE A 62 6.28 -6.57 0.00
C ILE A 62 5.86 -5.12 -0.12
N LEU A 63 6.62 -4.34 -0.86
CA LEU A 63 6.36 -2.93 -1.17
C LEU A 63 5.90 -2.84 -2.62
N ARG A 64 5.02 -1.88 -2.91
CA ARG A 64 4.56 -1.58 -4.26
C ARG A 64 5.10 -0.22 -4.66
N PHE A 65 5.79 -0.16 -5.80
CA PHE A 65 6.36 1.05 -6.36
C PHE A 65 5.77 1.34 -7.73
N LEU A 66 5.54 2.62 -8.02
CA LEU A 66 5.39 3.13 -9.36
C LEU A 66 6.79 3.48 -9.86
N VAL A 67 7.22 2.85 -10.95
CA VAL A 67 8.53 3.07 -11.56
C VAL A 67 8.35 3.69 -12.93
N GLU A 68 8.94 4.87 -13.08
CA GLU A 68 9.02 5.61 -14.33
C GLU A 68 10.34 5.26 -15.02
N SER A 69 10.24 4.52 -16.13
CA SER A 69 11.40 4.12 -16.92
C SER A 69 11.57 5.04 -18.13
N LEU A 70 12.73 5.70 -18.25
CA LEU A 70 13.04 6.54 -19.41
C LEU A 70 13.53 5.68 -20.58
N ASN A 71 12.80 5.74 -21.68
CA ASN A 71 13.12 5.05 -22.92
C ASN A 71 14.17 5.81 -23.72
N GLY A 72 14.91 5.09 -24.57
CA GLY A 72 15.97 5.68 -25.41
C GLY A 72 15.47 6.71 -26.45
N ASP A 73 14.15 6.78 -26.68
CA ASP A 73 13.50 7.76 -27.54
C ASP A 73 13.03 9.03 -26.79
N GLY A 74 13.32 9.12 -25.49
CA GLY A 74 12.92 10.24 -24.63
C GLY A 74 11.49 10.14 -24.10
N THR A 75 10.75 9.07 -24.39
CA THR A 75 9.47 8.79 -23.73
C THR A 75 9.68 8.15 -22.37
N SER A 76 8.72 8.27 -21.46
CA SER A 76 8.72 7.49 -20.21
C SER A 76 7.62 6.43 -20.22
N THR A 77 7.85 5.35 -19.48
CA THR A 77 6.85 4.29 -19.29
C THR A 77 6.71 4.01 -17.80
N ASP A 78 5.50 4.22 -17.31
CA ASP A 78 5.13 3.97 -15.94
C ASP A 78 4.72 2.51 -15.75
N THR A 79 5.32 1.86 -14.76
CA THR A 79 5.00 0.47 -14.44
C THR A 79 4.98 0.22 -12.94
N ILE A 80 4.17 -0.75 -12.52
CA ILE A 80 4.13 -1.16 -11.12
C ILE A 80 5.14 -2.28 -10.86
N LYS A 81 5.95 -2.10 -9.82
CA LYS A 81 6.96 -3.06 -9.38
C LYS A 81 6.70 -3.49 -7.94
N TYR A 82 7.00 -4.75 -7.66
CA TYR A 82 6.83 -5.36 -6.34
C TYR A 82 8.19 -5.71 -5.72
N LEU A 83 8.54 -5.08 -4.61
CA LEU A 83 9.82 -5.32 -3.95
C LEU A 83 9.64 -6.02 -2.62
N THR A 84 10.29 -7.17 -2.46
CA THR A 84 10.36 -7.84 -1.16
C THR A 84 11.48 -7.19 -0.34
N LEU A 85 11.13 -6.62 0.81
CA LEU A 85 12.12 -6.03 1.70
C LEU A 85 12.94 -7.14 2.36
N ASP A 86 14.25 -7.10 2.13
CA ASP A 86 15.18 -8.02 2.77
C ASP A 86 15.67 -7.47 4.11
N GLN A 87 15.42 -8.25 5.16
CA GLN A 87 15.72 -7.86 6.54
C GLN A 87 17.06 -8.41 7.04
N ALA A 88 17.81 -9.11 6.20
CA ALA A 88 19.12 -9.66 6.56
C ALA A 88 20.24 -8.60 6.41
N GLY A 89 21.23 -8.61 7.33
CA GLY A 89 22.43 -7.77 7.27
C GLY A 89 22.36 -6.45 8.05
N ARG A 90 23.24 -5.49 7.73
CA ARG A 90 23.33 -4.14 8.35
C ARG A 90 22.26 -3.15 7.85
N GLY A 91 21.20 -3.63 7.19
CA GLY A 91 20.14 -2.78 6.65
C GLY A 91 19.10 -2.34 7.68
N ILE A 92 18.22 -1.42 7.29
CA ILE A 92 17.12 -0.94 8.14
C ILE A 92 16.07 -2.03 8.30
N ARG A 93 15.81 -2.43 9.55
CA ARG A 93 14.70 -3.34 9.88
C ARG A 93 13.36 -2.67 9.58
N TYR A 94 12.45 -3.42 8.94
CA TYR A 94 11.09 -2.95 8.67
C TYR A 94 10.41 -2.42 9.93
N ARG A 95 10.02 -1.16 9.89
CA ARG A 95 9.07 -0.57 10.84
C ARG A 95 7.97 0.09 10.02
N PRO A 96 6.69 -0.28 10.18
CA PRO A 96 5.61 0.33 9.40
C PRO A 96 5.56 1.86 9.46
N ARG A 97 5.98 2.45 10.59
CA ARG A 97 6.06 3.90 10.78
C ARG A 97 7.25 4.56 10.08
N TRP A 98 8.24 3.79 9.62
CA TRP A 98 9.42 4.33 8.94
C TRP A 98 9.02 5.02 7.63
N PHE A 99 8.18 4.37 6.84
CA PHE A 99 7.60 4.95 5.63
C PHE A 99 6.68 6.13 5.93
N ALA A 100 6.00 6.17 7.07
CA ALA A 100 5.17 7.31 7.44
C ALA A 100 5.95 8.57 7.89
N ARG A 101 7.29 8.58 7.77
CA ARG A 101 8.13 9.72 8.16
C ARG A 101 8.42 10.61 6.97
N ARG A 102 8.35 11.92 7.20
CA ARG A 102 8.80 12.98 6.29
C ARG A 102 10.14 12.67 5.59
N ARG A 103 11.09 12.05 6.30
CA ARG A 103 12.39 11.65 5.77
C ARG A 103 12.38 10.62 4.63
N PHE A 104 11.32 9.81 4.47
CA PHE A 104 11.19 8.92 3.31
C PHE A 104 10.62 9.68 2.11
N ASP A 105 9.72 10.64 2.35
CA ASP A 105 9.23 11.55 1.30
C ASP A 105 10.33 12.54 0.84
N GLU A 106 11.26 12.88 1.74
CA GLU A 106 12.38 13.80 1.51
C GLU A 106 13.68 13.11 1.09
N SER A 107 13.76 11.78 1.12
CA SER A 107 14.95 11.08 0.63
C SER A 107 15.04 11.22 -0.89
N GLU A 108 16.27 11.31 -1.40
CA GLU A 108 16.55 11.32 -2.84
C GLU A 108 15.81 10.19 -3.58
N PRO A 109 15.48 10.38 -4.87
CA PRO A 109 14.85 9.33 -5.66
C PRO A 109 15.70 8.07 -5.60
N PHE A 110 15.08 6.99 -5.16
CA PHE A 110 15.72 5.70 -5.14
C PHE A 110 16.02 5.27 -6.58
N PHE A 111 17.25 4.82 -6.83
CA PHE A 111 17.67 4.31 -8.13
C PHE A 111 17.25 2.86 -8.31
N PHE A 112 16.56 2.59 -9.41
CA PHE A 112 16.08 1.26 -9.74
C PHE A 112 16.79 0.71 -10.98
N PRO A 113 16.99 -0.63 -11.05
CA PRO A 113 17.62 -1.25 -12.20
C PRO A 113 16.76 -1.05 -13.44
N LYS A 114 17.39 -0.69 -14.55
CA LYS A 114 16.72 -0.61 -15.85
C LYS A 114 16.25 -1.98 -16.33
N GLY A 115 15.23 -1.94 -17.18
CA GLY A 115 14.81 -3.08 -17.98
C GLY A 115 13.46 -3.67 -17.56
N ASN A 116 13.11 -4.77 -18.22
CA ASN A 116 11.80 -5.38 -18.06
C ASN A 116 11.78 -6.38 -16.89
N TRP A 117 11.46 -5.89 -15.70
CA TRP A 117 11.24 -6.69 -14.50
C TRP A 117 9.96 -6.24 -13.79
N ASN A 118 9.42 -7.04 -12.89
CA ASN A 118 8.21 -6.68 -12.12
C ASN A 118 8.30 -7.07 -10.64
N VAL A 119 9.30 -7.87 -10.27
CA VAL A 119 9.63 -8.21 -8.89
C VAL A 119 11.11 -8.02 -8.63
N GLY A 120 11.44 -7.74 -7.37
CA GLY A 120 12.83 -7.73 -6.91
C GLY A 120 12.91 -7.80 -5.40
N ARG A 121 14.13 -7.73 -4.89
CA ARG A 121 14.41 -7.52 -3.48
C ARG A 121 14.93 -6.11 -3.29
N VAL A 122 14.60 -5.52 -2.15
CA VAL A 122 15.11 -4.21 -1.77
C VAL A 122 15.72 -4.27 -0.38
N ARG A 123 16.81 -3.54 -0.19
CA ARG A 123 17.40 -3.25 1.11
C ARG A 123 17.57 -1.75 1.25
N PHE A 124 17.27 -1.23 2.43
CA PHE A 124 17.48 0.18 2.74
C PHE A 124 18.63 0.36 3.73
N PHE A 125 19.39 1.43 3.51
CA PHE A 125 20.52 1.83 4.33
C PHE A 125 20.25 3.24 4.86
N ALA A 126 20.64 3.48 6.12
CA ALA A 126 20.68 4.82 6.67
C ALA A 126 22.08 5.37 6.44
N GLU A 127 22.17 6.52 5.80
CA GLU A 127 23.41 7.22 5.49
C GLU A 127 23.31 8.63 6.06
N GLU A 128 24.44 9.33 6.13
CA GLU A 128 24.54 10.69 6.66
C GLU A 128 25.52 11.47 5.80
N ASP A 129 25.13 12.67 5.39
CA ASP A 129 25.95 13.64 4.69
C ASP A 129 25.90 15.01 5.40
N ASP A 130 26.44 16.04 4.75
CA ASP A 130 26.48 17.41 5.27
C ASP A 130 25.07 18.02 5.50
N ASP A 131 24.05 17.53 4.79
CA ASP A 131 22.65 17.94 4.91
C ASP A 131 21.86 17.08 5.92
N GLY A 132 22.47 15.99 6.38
CA GLY A 132 22.02 15.15 7.48
C GLY A 132 21.70 13.71 7.07
N PRO A 133 20.94 12.96 7.91
CA PRO A 133 20.71 11.55 7.64
C PRO A 133 19.67 11.31 6.54
N TYR A 134 20.07 10.66 5.46
CA TYR A 134 19.21 10.23 4.35
C TYR A 134 19.09 8.69 4.26
N TYR A 135 18.25 8.23 3.32
CA TYR A 135 18.05 6.80 3.07
C TYR A 135 18.42 6.45 1.64
N ARG A 136 19.23 5.41 1.47
CA ARG A 136 19.49 4.80 0.16
C ARG A 136 18.76 3.46 0.06
N ALA A 137 18.25 3.15 -1.13
CA ALA A 137 17.74 1.83 -1.47
C ALA A 137 18.67 1.14 -2.45
N GLN A 138 18.85 -0.17 -2.26
CA GLN A 138 19.49 -1.03 -3.23
C GLN A 138 18.50 -2.11 -3.65
N VAL A 139 18.22 -2.18 -4.95
CA VAL A 139 17.39 -3.22 -5.55
C VAL A 139 18.28 -4.27 -6.21
N TYR A 140 17.97 -5.53 -5.97
CA TYR A 140 18.72 -6.68 -6.50
C TYR A 140 17.79 -7.87 -6.69
N ASP A 141 18.29 -8.93 -7.33
CA ASP A 141 17.50 -10.09 -7.75
C ASP A 141 16.24 -9.68 -8.54
N ALA A 142 16.35 -8.60 -9.34
CA ALA A 142 15.26 -8.09 -10.15
C ALA A 142 14.98 -9.05 -11.30
N ALA A 143 13.72 -9.45 -11.43
CA ALA A 143 13.29 -10.40 -12.44
C ALA A 143 11.87 -10.11 -12.91
N ARG A 144 11.56 -10.59 -14.12
CA ARG A 144 10.18 -10.66 -14.63
C ARG A 144 9.60 -12.03 -14.25
N LEU A 145 8.70 -12.04 -13.28
CA LEU A 145 7.98 -13.25 -12.87
C LEU A 145 6.49 -13.15 -13.20
N PRO A 146 5.83 -14.27 -13.58
CA PRO A 146 4.38 -14.33 -13.66
C PRO A 146 3.75 -13.95 -12.32
N GLN A 147 2.82 -13.00 -12.34
CA GLN A 147 2.09 -12.60 -11.14
C GLN A 147 0.81 -13.42 -10.98
N PRO A 148 0.41 -13.74 -9.74
CA PRO A 148 -0.89 -14.33 -9.44
C PRO A 148 -2.04 -13.58 -10.12
N GLN A 149 -2.86 -14.34 -10.84
CA GLN A 149 -4.08 -13.86 -11.48
C GLN A 149 -5.27 -14.13 -10.55
N LEU A 150 -6.24 -13.22 -10.53
CA LEU A 150 -7.51 -13.46 -9.87
C LEU A 150 -8.32 -14.52 -10.60
N ASP A 151 -9.19 -15.23 -9.88
CA ASP A 151 -10.14 -16.19 -10.46
C ASP A 151 -10.98 -15.50 -11.56
N LEU A 152 -10.97 -16.09 -12.76
CA LEU A 152 -11.74 -15.63 -13.91
C LEU A 152 -13.24 -15.53 -13.62
N LYS A 153 -13.79 -16.32 -12.69
CA LYS A 153 -15.20 -16.23 -12.28
C LYS A 153 -15.52 -14.90 -11.60
N ALA A 154 -14.56 -14.36 -10.85
CA ALA A 154 -14.68 -13.06 -10.17
C ALA A 154 -14.57 -11.89 -11.17
N ILE A 155 -13.85 -12.08 -12.27
CA ILE A 155 -13.68 -11.06 -13.30
C ILE A 155 -14.93 -10.97 -14.18
N CYS A 156 -15.58 -9.81 -14.18
CA CYS A 156 -16.64 -9.48 -15.13
C CYS A 156 -16.05 -9.13 -16.49
N SER A 157 -15.97 -10.10 -17.42
CA SER A 157 -15.32 -9.93 -18.73
C SER A 157 -15.91 -8.81 -19.60
N PHE A 158 -17.21 -8.52 -19.45
CA PHE A 158 -17.92 -7.47 -20.20
C PHE A 158 -17.74 -6.07 -19.59
N ARG A 159 -17.03 -5.94 -18.47
CA ARG A 159 -16.75 -4.65 -17.84
C ARG A 159 -15.41 -4.09 -18.34
N PRO A 160 -15.31 -2.76 -18.50
CA PRO A 160 -14.06 -2.13 -18.91
C PRO A 160 -12.93 -2.42 -17.92
N LYS A 161 -11.71 -2.38 -18.43
CA LYS A 161 -10.46 -2.49 -17.67
C LYS A 161 -9.73 -1.16 -17.81
N PHE A 162 -9.20 -0.66 -16.70
CA PHE A 162 -8.48 0.60 -16.63
C PHE A 162 -7.11 0.31 -16.03
N GLU A 163 -6.04 0.64 -16.75
CA GLU A 163 -4.70 0.50 -16.21
C GLU A 163 -4.51 1.46 -15.04
N TYR A 164 -3.89 0.97 -13.97
CA TYR A 164 -3.65 1.76 -12.77
C TYR A 164 -2.91 3.06 -13.06
N VAL A 165 -1.94 3.01 -13.99
CA VAL A 165 -1.11 4.16 -14.36
C VAL A 165 -1.87 5.22 -15.14
N ASP A 166 -3.02 4.87 -15.74
CA ASP A 166 -3.88 5.81 -16.47
C ASP A 166 -4.93 6.47 -15.54
N LEU A 167 -5.01 6.06 -14.28
CA LEU A 167 -5.96 6.62 -13.31
C LEU A 167 -5.43 7.92 -12.71
N THR A 168 -6.23 8.98 -12.78
CA THR A 168 -5.93 10.25 -12.12
C THR A 168 -6.42 10.23 -10.69
N PHE A 169 -5.54 10.49 -9.72
CA PHE A 169 -5.90 10.51 -8.30
C PHE A 169 -6.48 11.87 -7.92
N THR A 170 -7.59 11.85 -7.19
CA THR A 170 -8.23 13.09 -6.70
C THR A 170 -7.84 13.37 -5.24
N GLU A 171 -8.04 14.61 -4.80
CA GLU A 171 -7.88 15.05 -3.40
C GLU A 171 -9.05 14.62 -2.48
N ILE A 172 -10.03 13.88 -2.99
CA ILE A 172 -11.21 13.48 -2.22
C ILE A 172 -10.83 12.37 -1.23
N GLU A 173 -10.94 12.70 0.06
CA GLU A 173 -10.67 11.76 1.14
C GLU A 173 -11.90 10.92 1.50
N LEU A 174 -11.78 9.59 1.40
CA LEU A 174 -12.85 8.65 1.78
C LEU A 174 -12.97 8.45 3.30
N ARG A 175 -12.03 8.99 4.09
CA ARG A 175 -11.98 8.84 5.54
C ARG A 175 -11.65 10.18 6.18
N GLU A 176 -12.39 10.53 7.23
CA GLU A 176 -12.11 11.73 8.05
C GLU A 176 -10.69 11.73 8.63
N ARG A 177 -10.12 10.55 8.89
CA ARG A 177 -8.74 10.39 9.36
C ARG A 177 -7.96 9.53 8.38
N LYS A 178 -6.88 10.09 7.82
CA LYS A 178 -5.90 9.31 7.07
C LYS A 178 -5.31 8.25 8.01
N PRO A 179 -5.39 6.95 7.68
CA PRO A 179 -4.65 5.96 8.45
C PRO A 179 -3.15 6.29 8.33
N PRO A 180 -2.35 6.16 9.41
CA PRO A 180 -0.91 6.39 9.31
C PRO A 180 -0.27 5.37 8.34
N GLY A 181 0.54 5.87 7.40
CA GLY A 181 1.29 5.09 6.39
C GLY A 181 0.75 5.20 4.96
N TYR A 182 1.51 4.70 3.98
CA TYR A 182 1.08 4.64 2.58
C TYR A 182 0.11 3.48 2.34
N SER A 183 -1.12 3.81 1.98
CA SER A 183 -2.08 2.83 1.51
C SER A 183 -2.88 3.40 0.34
N ASP A 184 -2.43 3.17 -0.88
CA ASP A 184 -3.16 3.39 -2.15
C ASP A 184 -4.36 2.44 -2.35
N ARG A 185 -4.52 1.44 -1.47
CA ARG A 185 -5.55 0.39 -1.55
C ARG A 185 -6.95 0.90 -1.89
N MET A 186 -7.30 2.09 -1.42
CA MET A 186 -8.58 2.71 -1.69
C MET A 186 -8.42 4.23 -1.86
N ARG A 187 -8.87 4.75 -3.00
CA ARG A 187 -8.75 6.16 -3.40
C ARG A 187 -9.93 6.57 -4.27
N VAL A 188 -10.20 7.86 -4.33
CA VAL A 188 -11.09 8.40 -5.37
C VAL A 188 -10.24 8.80 -6.56
N VAL A 189 -10.64 8.32 -7.73
CA VAL A 189 -9.93 8.48 -9.00
C VAL A 189 -10.87 8.93 -10.11
N THR A 190 -10.31 9.46 -11.19
CA THR A 190 -10.98 9.78 -12.45
C THR A 190 -10.20 9.17 -13.61
N HIS A 191 -10.81 9.14 -14.79
CA HIS A 191 -10.18 8.63 -16.00
C HIS A 191 -10.84 9.24 -17.24
N ALA A 192 -10.06 9.63 -18.26
CA ALA A 192 -10.55 10.32 -19.46
C ALA A 192 -11.67 9.55 -20.18
N ALA A 193 -11.51 8.23 -20.32
CA ALA A 193 -12.53 7.38 -20.94
C ALA A 193 -13.83 7.20 -20.12
N TYR A 194 -13.88 7.68 -18.87
CA TYR A 194 -15.06 7.61 -18.01
C TYR A 194 -15.45 9.00 -17.49
N GLY A 195 -16.46 9.59 -18.13
CA GLY A 195 -16.94 10.92 -17.75
C GLY A 195 -15.90 12.02 -17.94
N ASN A 196 -14.96 11.85 -18.88
CA ASN A 196 -13.97 12.86 -19.29
C ASN A 196 -13.21 13.50 -18.12
N ASP A 197 -12.71 12.67 -17.20
CA ASP A 197 -12.01 13.07 -15.97
C ASP A 197 -12.86 13.81 -14.93
N GLU A 198 -14.15 14.02 -15.16
CA GLU A 198 -15.05 14.73 -14.23
C GLU A 198 -15.85 13.77 -13.33
N ALA A 199 -16.00 12.50 -13.73
CA ALA A 199 -16.80 11.54 -12.99
C ALA A 199 -15.93 10.75 -11.98
N PRO A 200 -15.99 11.06 -10.66
CA PRO A 200 -15.21 10.35 -9.67
C PRO A 200 -15.68 8.90 -9.51
N MET A 201 -14.71 8.02 -9.29
CA MET A 201 -14.89 6.62 -8.98
C MET A 201 -14.09 6.27 -7.72
N VAL A 202 -14.55 5.27 -6.98
CA VAL A 202 -13.77 4.67 -5.89
C VAL A 202 -12.96 3.52 -6.44
N MET A 203 -11.65 3.70 -6.50
CA MET A 203 -10.70 2.62 -6.72
C MET A 203 -10.56 1.79 -5.45
N LYS A 204 -10.66 0.46 -5.58
CA LYS A 204 -10.28 -0.50 -4.54
C LYS A 204 -9.42 -1.60 -5.15
N ILE A 205 -8.15 -1.64 -4.75
CA ILE A 205 -7.17 -2.64 -5.20
C ILE A 205 -6.75 -3.55 -4.05
N TRP A 206 -6.07 -4.64 -4.37
CA TRP A 206 -5.26 -5.39 -3.42
C TRP A 206 -3.79 -5.23 -3.77
N PRO A 207 -3.05 -4.37 -3.06
CA PRO A 207 -1.74 -3.85 -3.46
C PRO A 207 -0.60 -4.86 -3.28
N SER A 208 -0.89 -6.10 -2.89
CA SER A 208 0.08 -7.18 -2.92
C SER A 208 -0.58 -8.40 -3.57
N PRO A 209 -0.02 -8.92 -4.67
CA PRO A 209 -0.56 -10.10 -5.35
C PRO A 209 -0.44 -11.37 -4.48
N MET A 210 0.32 -11.32 -3.39
CA MET A 210 0.55 -12.46 -2.50
C MET A 210 -0.40 -12.49 -1.29
N TRP A 211 -1.21 -11.44 -1.07
CA TRP A 211 -2.00 -11.30 0.16
C TRP A 211 -3.48 -11.09 -0.14
N ASN A 212 -4.31 -11.98 0.43
CA ASN A 212 -5.77 -11.90 0.48
C ASN A 212 -6.48 -11.75 -0.87
N GLN A 213 -5.97 -12.43 -1.90
CA GLN A 213 -6.63 -12.64 -3.18
C GLN A 213 -8.08 -13.11 -3.02
N MET A 214 -8.34 -14.08 -2.15
CA MET A 214 -9.70 -14.57 -1.88
C MET A 214 -10.65 -13.46 -1.41
N GLY A 215 -10.14 -12.48 -0.65
CA GLY A 215 -10.94 -11.34 -0.19
C GLY A 215 -11.38 -10.45 -1.34
N ILE A 216 -10.51 -10.14 -2.30
CA ILE A 216 -10.90 -9.34 -3.47
C ILE A 216 -11.86 -10.08 -4.38
N GLU A 217 -11.60 -11.37 -4.63
CA GLU A 217 -12.41 -12.20 -5.52
C GLU A 217 -13.83 -12.32 -5.00
N ARG A 218 -14.00 -12.58 -3.69
CA ARG A 218 -15.31 -12.58 -3.03
C ARG A 218 -16.03 -11.26 -3.15
N GLU A 219 -15.30 -10.16 -2.98
CA GLU A 219 -15.88 -8.84 -3.10
C GLU A 219 -16.38 -8.56 -4.52
N MET A 220 -15.56 -8.88 -5.53
CA MET A 220 -15.95 -8.74 -6.94
C MET A 220 -17.16 -9.61 -7.29
N LEU A 221 -17.19 -10.85 -6.82
CA LEU A 221 -18.33 -11.75 -7.00
C LEU A 221 -19.61 -11.22 -6.35
N ALA A 222 -19.53 -10.65 -5.14
CA ALA A 222 -20.66 -10.05 -4.46
C ALA A 222 -21.21 -8.84 -5.23
N TYR A 223 -20.34 -7.93 -5.71
CA TYR A 223 -20.75 -6.81 -6.57
C TYR A 223 -21.39 -7.29 -7.87
N LYS A 224 -20.84 -8.34 -8.50
CA LYS A 224 -21.41 -8.97 -9.69
C LYS A 224 -22.82 -9.50 -9.42
N ALA A 225 -23.04 -10.18 -8.31
CA ALA A 225 -24.35 -10.68 -7.91
C ALA A 225 -25.36 -9.56 -7.61
N CYS A 226 -24.89 -8.42 -7.09
CA CYS A 226 -25.74 -7.30 -6.68
C CYS A 226 -25.98 -6.23 -7.76
N GLY A 227 -25.32 -6.32 -8.91
CA GLY A 227 -25.19 -5.20 -9.85
C GLY A 227 -26.50 -4.60 -10.37
N HIS A 228 -27.63 -5.32 -10.26
CA HIS A 228 -28.96 -4.89 -10.70
C HIS A 228 -29.93 -4.53 -9.56
N LEU A 229 -29.52 -4.70 -8.30
CA LEU A 229 -30.42 -4.60 -7.14
C LEU A 229 -30.41 -3.20 -6.49
N GLY A 230 -29.50 -2.32 -6.90
CA GLY A 230 -29.34 -0.98 -6.31
C GLY A 230 -28.94 -1.00 -4.82
N MET A 231 -28.45 -2.13 -4.31
CA MET A 231 -28.04 -2.31 -2.91
C MET A 231 -26.58 -1.97 -2.64
N THR A 232 -25.79 -1.78 -3.70
CA THR A 232 -24.35 -1.52 -3.65
C THR A 232 -24.04 -0.34 -4.58
N PRO A 233 -22.91 0.36 -4.39
CA PRO A 233 -22.38 1.22 -5.45
C PRO A 233 -22.29 0.44 -6.77
N LYS A 234 -22.53 1.10 -7.91
CA LYS A 234 -22.41 0.44 -9.21
C LYS A 234 -20.97 -0.01 -9.44
N PHE A 235 -20.82 -1.22 -9.96
CA PHE A 235 -19.54 -1.72 -10.44
C PHE A 235 -19.22 -1.08 -11.80
N VAL A 236 -18.18 -0.24 -11.85
CA VAL A 236 -17.80 0.49 -13.06
C VAL A 236 -16.91 -0.37 -13.96
N GLY A 237 -15.84 -0.93 -13.39
CA GLY A 237 -14.83 -1.66 -14.14
C GLY A 237 -13.77 -2.30 -13.27
N HIS A 238 -12.77 -2.88 -13.92
CA HIS A 238 -11.61 -3.48 -13.27
C HIS A 238 -10.41 -2.54 -13.31
N VAL A 239 -9.59 -2.59 -12.26
CA VAL A 239 -8.27 -1.97 -12.27
C VAL A 239 -7.26 -3.01 -12.69
N THR A 240 -6.39 -2.66 -13.63
CA THR A 240 -5.34 -3.53 -14.14
C THR A 240 -3.94 -2.97 -13.89
N GLU A 241 -2.96 -3.86 -13.90
CA GLU A 241 -1.53 -3.55 -13.97
C GLU A 241 -0.93 -4.42 -15.05
N GLU A 242 -0.45 -3.80 -16.13
CA GLU A 242 0.08 -4.53 -17.29
C GLU A 242 -0.92 -5.59 -17.78
N GLY A 243 -2.21 -5.23 -17.83
CA GLY A 243 -3.32 -6.09 -18.26
C GLY A 243 -3.85 -7.08 -17.21
N ARG A 244 -3.14 -7.28 -16.09
CA ARG A 244 -3.57 -8.16 -14.99
C ARG A 244 -4.55 -7.45 -14.08
N VAL A 245 -5.70 -8.07 -13.78
CA VAL A 245 -6.68 -7.47 -12.85
C VAL A 245 -6.16 -7.52 -11.42
N VAL A 246 -6.16 -6.36 -10.76
CA VAL A 246 -5.72 -6.19 -9.35
C VAL A 246 -6.77 -5.59 -8.44
N GLY A 247 -7.89 -5.14 -9.03
CA GLY A 247 -8.91 -4.40 -8.31
C GLY A 247 -10.14 -4.07 -9.13
N MET A 248 -10.95 -3.20 -8.54
CA MET A 248 -12.20 -2.74 -9.12
C MET A 248 -12.39 -1.24 -8.93
N LEU A 249 -13.18 -0.67 -9.82
CA LEU A 249 -13.71 0.68 -9.74
C LEU A 249 -15.20 0.60 -9.41
N LEU A 250 -15.59 1.38 -8.41
CA LEU A 250 -16.96 1.51 -7.95
C LEU A 250 -17.43 2.95 -8.14
N GLU A 251 -18.74 3.13 -8.27
CA GLU A 251 -19.36 4.45 -8.26
C GLU A 251 -19.00 5.21 -6.97
N TYR A 252 -18.55 6.46 -7.12
CA TYR A 252 -18.42 7.37 -5.99
C TYR A 252 -19.80 7.97 -5.65
N ILE A 253 -20.32 7.64 -4.47
CA ILE A 253 -21.61 8.13 -4.01
C ILE A 253 -21.43 9.47 -3.31
N ALA A 254 -21.34 10.55 -4.11
CA ALA A 254 -21.16 11.91 -3.61
C ALA A 254 -22.26 12.30 -2.60
N GLY A 255 -21.86 12.87 -1.46
CA GLY A 255 -22.76 13.29 -0.39
C GLY A 255 -23.26 12.17 0.53
N ALA A 256 -22.83 10.91 0.32
CA ALA A 256 -23.20 9.82 1.23
C ALA A 256 -22.51 9.92 2.59
N HIS A 257 -23.19 9.47 3.64
CA HIS A 257 -22.66 9.40 5.01
C HIS A 257 -22.83 8.02 5.63
N LYS A 258 -22.04 7.74 6.68
CA LYS A 258 -22.22 6.55 7.53
C LYS A 258 -23.43 6.74 8.45
N PRO A 259 -24.15 5.66 8.84
CA PRO A 259 -25.29 5.79 9.75
C PRO A 259 -24.87 6.42 11.09
N ARG A 260 -25.63 7.42 11.53
CA ARG A 260 -25.32 8.30 12.66
C ARG A 260 -26.15 7.97 13.90
N ASP A 261 -27.42 7.60 13.70
CA ASP A 261 -28.38 7.30 14.76
C ASP A 261 -28.94 5.87 14.67
N ASP A 262 -29.77 5.49 15.63
CA ASP A 262 -30.33 4.14 15.68
C ASP A 262 -31.39 3.87 14.61
N LYS A 263 -32.07 4.91 14.10
CA LYS A 263 -33.03 4.80 13.00
C LYS A 263 -32.31 4.46 11.70
N GLU A 264 -31.20 5.14 11.41
CA GLU A 264 -30.35 4.85 10.25
C GLU A 264 -29.69 3.47 10.35
N LYS A 265 -29.22 3.08 11.55
CA LYS A 265 -28.71 1.71 11.77
C LYS A 265 -29.79 0.67 11.50
N GLU A 266 -31.04 0.94 11.86
CA GLU A 266 -32.15 0.03 11.58
C GLU A 266 -32.45 -0.07 10.08
N LEU A 267 -32.37 1.04 9.32
CA LEU A 267 -32.41 1.00 7.86
C LEU A 267 -31.29 0.12 7.29
N CYS A 268 -30.07 0.20 7.84
CA CYS A 268 -28.97 -0.67 7.45
C CYS A 268 -29.24 -2.15 7.73
N ARG A 269 -29.85 -2.49 8.88
CA ARG A 269 -30.26 -3.88 9.19
C ARG A 269 -31.30 -4.39 8.20
N GLN A 270 -32.32 -3.59 7.91
CA GLN A 270 -33.35 -3.94 6.93
C GLN A 270 -32.75 -4.15 5.53
N ARG A 271 -31.83 -3.26 5.11
CA ARG A 271 -31.13 -3.40 3.82
C ARG A 271 -30.26 -4.66 3.78
N LEU A 272 -29.56 -4.98 4.86
CA LEU A 272 -28.76 -6.20 4.97
C LEU A 272 -29.63 -7.47 4.92
N SER A 273 -30.76 -7.48 5.61
CA SER A 273 -31.73 -8.58 5.55
C SER A 273 -32.31 -8.76 4.14
N LEU A 274 -32.60 -7.65 3.44
CA LEU A 274 -33.00 -7.70 2.04
C LEU A 274 -31.88 -8.28 1.16
N PHE A 275 -30.63 -7.87 1.38
CA PHE A 275 -29.47 -8.39 0.66
C PHE A 275 -29.33 -9.91 0.84
N HIS A 276 -29.42 -10.43 2.07
CA HIS A 276 -29.39 -11.87 2.34
C HIS A 276 -30.48 -12.61 1.55
N ARG A 277 -31.72 -12.12 1.63
CA ARG A 277 -32.86 -12.74 0.95
C ARG A 277 -32.75 -12.73 -0.58
N MET A 278 -32.30 -11.62 -1.14
CA MET A 278 -32.28 -11.43 -2.60
C MET A 278 -31.10 -12.15 -3.28
N THR A 279 -29.99 -12.31 -2.56
CA THR A 279 -28.74 -12.79 -3.18
C THR A 279 -28.28 -14.15 -2.64
N GLY A 280 -28.73 -14.54 -1.45
CA GLY A 280 -28.18 -15.69 -0.72
C GLY A 280 -26.77 -15.45 -0.18
N TRP A 281 -26.14 -14.31 -0.48
CA TRP A 281 -24.85 -13.94 0.08
C TRP A 281 -25.03 -13.43 1.51
N HIS A 282 -24.06 -13.71 2.36
CA HIS A 282 -24.05 -13.26 3.75
C HIS A 282 -22.68 -12.68 4.09
N ARG A 283 -22.65 -11.74 5.03
CA ARG A 283 -21.38 -11.22 5.57
C ARG A 283 -21.04 -11.89 6.90
N SER A 284 -19.76 -12.02 7.18
CA SER A 284 -19.27 -12.31 8.52
C SER A 284 -19.88 -11.35 9.54
N VAL A 285 -20.28 -11.84 10.71
CA VAL A 285 -20.83 -11.02 11.80
C VAL A 285 -19.90 -9.85 12.14
N ALA A 286 -18.58 -10.07 12.13
CA ALA A 286 -17.59 -9.02 12.39
C ALA A 286 -17.52 -7.93 11.29
N ALA A 287 -18.08 -8.17 10.11
CA ALA A 287 -18.15 -7.21 9.00
C ALA A 287 -19.45 -6.40 8.98
N ASN A 288 -20.39 -6.69 9.89
CA ASN A 288 -21.63 -5.93 10.03
C ASN A 288 -21.43 -4.81 11.06
N HIS A 289 -20.66 -3.79 10.69
CA HIS A 289 -20.52 -2.57 11.48
C HIS A 289 -20.80 -1.35 10.60
N LYS A 290 -21.11 -0.21 11.23
CA LYS A 290 -21.53 1.03 10.55
C LYS A 290 -20.64 1.52 9.42
N ASP A 291 -19.34 1.22 9.45
CA ASP A 291 -18.40 1.71 8.44
C ASP A 291 -18.55 1.01 7.09
N ASN A 292 -19.28 -0.11 7.04
CA ASN A 292 -19.54 -0.88 5.82
C ASN A 292 -20.93 -0.57 5.21
N PHE A 293 -21.48 0.60 5.56
CA PHE A 293 -22.72 1.12 5.01
C PHE A 293 -22.56 2.60 4.66
N LEU A 294 -23.20 2.99 3.57
CA LEU A 294 -23.35 4.38 3.15
C LEU A 294 -24.84 4.69 2.98
N ILE A 295 -25.25 5.89 3.39
CA ILE A 295 -26.61 6.40 3.25
C ILE A 295 -26.55 7.65 2.40
N LYS A 296 -27.40 7.71 1.37
CA LYS A 296 -27.63 8.92 0.57
C LYS A 296 -29.11 9.01 0.25
N ASP A 297 -29.73 10.15 0.58
CA ASP A 297 -31.14 10.44 0.28
C ASP A 297 -32.08 9.30 0.73
N GLY A 298 -31.83 8.73 1.91
CA GLY A 298 -32.59 7.60 2.47
C GLY A 298 -32.27 6.23 1.85
N THR A 299 -31.46 6.17 0.80
CA THR A 299 -31.00 4.93 0.18
C THR A 299 -29.76 4.40 0.90
N VAL A 300 -29.82 3.12 1.30
CA VAL A 300 -28.71 2.42 1.93
C VAL A 300 -27.95 1.59 0.91
N TYR A 301 -26.63 1.80 0.89
CA TYR A 301 -25.66 1.05 0.11
C TYR A 301 -24.77 0.22 1.05
N ILE A 302 -24.64 -1.05 0.73
CA ILE A 302 -23.77 -2.00 1.41
C ILE A 302 -22.43 -2.02 0.68
N ILE A 303 -21.33 -1.87 1.43
CA ILE A 303 -19.97 -1.90 0.90
C ILE A 303 -19.10 -2.91 1.66
N ASP A 304 -17.87 -3.10 1.17
CA ASP A 304 -16.84 -3.98 1.72
C ASP A 304 -17.28 -5.45 1.91
N PHE A 305 -17.22 -6.20 0.81
CA PHE A 305 -17.61 -7.63 0.78
C PHE A 305 -16.42 -8.58 0.89
N ALA A 306 -15.23 -8.11 1.30
CA ALA A 306 -14.05 -8.96 1.41
C ALA A 306 -14.20 -10.12 2.42
N ARG A 307 -15.18 -10.03 3.32
CA ARG A 307 -15.56 -11.06 4.31
C ARG A 307 -16.98 -11.59 4.08
N ALA A 308 -17.44 -11.57 2.83
CA ALA A 308 -18.68 -12.21 2.44
C ALA A 308 -18.50 -13.72 2.24
N TYR A 309 -19.60 -14.44 2.33
CA TYR A 309 -19.71 -15.85 2.02
C TYR A 309 -20.67 -16.02 0.84
N THR A 310 -20.29 -16.89 -0.08
CA THR A 310 -21.14 -17.21 -1.24
C THR A 310 -22.39 -17.99 -0.77
N PRO A 311 -23.47 -18.05 -1.57
CA PRO A 311 -24.64 -18.85 -1.25
C PRO A 311 -24.33 -20.33 -1.00
N GLU A 312 -23.33 -20.90 -1.69
CA GLU A 312 -22.88 -22.28 -1.49
C GLU A 312 -22.19 -22.45 -0.13
N GLU A 313 -21.31 -21.52 0.24
CA GLU A 313 -20.66 -21.50 1.55
C GLU A 313 -21.68 -21.30 2.68
N VAL A 314 -22.73 -20.51 2.42
CA VAL A 314 -23.85 -20.29 3.34
C VAL A 314 -24.60 -21.60 3.58
N ALA A 315 -24.99 -22.28 2.51
CA ALA A 315 -25.71 -23.56 2.58
C ALA A 315 -24.89 -24.64 3.32
N ALA A 316 -23.57 -24.67 3.10
CA ALA A 316 -22.67 -25.61 3.76
C ALA A 316 -22.49 -25.37 5.28
N ARG A 317 -22.74 -24.14 5.77
CA ARG A 317 -22.55 -23.76 7.18
C ARG A 317 -23.80 -23.96 8.06
N GLY A 318 -24.96 -24.30 7.49
CA GLY A 318 -26.23 -24.45 8.22
C GLY A 318 -26.95 -23.11 8.49
N SER A 319 -28.05 -23.12 9.26
CA SER A 319 -28.91 -21.92 9.45
C SER A 319 -28.49 -21.01 10.62
N ASP A 320 -27.69 -21.49 11.57
CA ASP A 320 -27.45 -20.83 12.87
C ASP A 320 -26.34 -19.77 12.87
N TRP A 321 -25.55 -19.67 11.79
CA TRP A 321 -24.38 -18.78 11.76
C TRP A 321 -24.71 -17.34 11.34
N ALA A 322 -25.93 -17.07 10.86
CA ALA A 322 -26.35 -15.79 10.29
C ALA A 322 -26.89 -14.77 11.32
N ASN A 323 -26.59 -14.93 12.61
CA ASN A 323 -27.07 -14.00 13.65
C ASN A 323 -26.53 -12.58 13.40
N ILE A 324 -27.44 -11.69 13.01
CA ILE A 324 -27.18 -10.31 12.60
C ILE A 324 -26.86 -9.47 13.85
N LYS A 325 -25.65 -8.93 13.95
CA LYS A 325 -25.36 -7.74 14.76
C LYS A 325 -24.87 -6.66 13.79
N VAL A 326 -25.53 -5.51 13.75
CA VAL A 326 -25.12 -4.28 13.02
C VAL A 326 -24.92 -3.17 14.03
#